data_AF-A0A963JYE9-F1
#
_entry.id   AF-A0A963JYE9-F1
#
_cell.length_a   1.000
_cell.length_b   1.000
_cell.length_c   1.000
_cell.angle_alpha   90.00
_cell.angle_beta   90.00
_cell.angle_gamma   90.00
#
_symmetry.space_group_name_H-M   'P 1'
#
loop_
_entity.id
_entity.type
_entity.pdbx_description
1 polymer ?
#
loop_
_entity_poly.entity_id
_entity_poly.type
_entity_poly.pdbx_seq_one_letter_code
_entity_poly.pdbx_strand_id
1 'polypeptide(L)'
;MPRFAANLSMMFTDRPFLDRFAAAGAAGFAAVEYLFPYEHEAGEIRAALDDAGLEQALFNLPPGDFARGERGLAALPGREAEFRDGLDKALHYAEVIGARRLHCMAGLIGADDDRAH
;
A
#
# COMPACT_ATOMS: atom_id res chain seq x y z
N MET A 1 4.84 25.16 4.17
CA MET A 1 5.81 24.13 4.61
C MET A 1 5.39 22.79 4.04
N PRO A 2 6.34 21.87 3.76
CA PRO A 2 5.99 20.51 3.34
C PRO A 2 5.23 19.77 4.45
N ARG A 3 4.30 18.90 4.06
CA ARG A 3 3.58 18.00 4.97
C ARG A 3 4.19 16.60 4.87
N PHE A 4 4.75 16.11 5.97
CA PHE A 4 5.42 14.80 6.01
C PHE A 4 4.43 13.69 6.36
N ALA A 5 4.61 12.52 5.74
CA ALA A 5 3.91 11.29 6.11
C ALA A 5 4.93 10.26 6.63
N ALA A 6 4.61 9.56 7.72
CA ALA A 6 5.45 8.47 8.20
C ALA A 6 5.20 7.21 7.36
N ASN A 7 6.27 6.56 6.90
CA ASN A 7 6.16 5.29 6.18
C ASN A 7 6.19 4.13 7.19
N LEU A 8 5.03 3.55 7.52
CA LEU A 8 4.87 2.54 8.56
C LEU A 8 5.43 1.16 8.19
N SER A 9 5.79 0.95 6.92
CA SER A 9 6.55 -0.26 6.53
C SER A 9 8.02 -0.16 6.91
N MET A 10 8.55 1.06 7.09
CA MET A 10 9.96 1.32 7.38
C MET A 10 10.20 1.89 8.78
N MET A 11 9.21 2.59 9.34
CA MET A 11 9.27 3.24 10.65
C MET A 11 8.40 2.49 11.66
N PHE A 12 8.74 2.58 12.95
CA PHE A 12 8.01 1.95 14.07
C PHE A 12 7.88 0.42 13.94
N THR A 13 8.85 -0.22 13.29
CA THR A 13 8.84 -1.66 13.00
C THR A 13 9.12 -2.54 14.22
N ASP A 14 9.47 -1.94 15.35
CA ASP A 14 9.52 -2.56 16.68
C ASP A 14 8.13 -2.97 17.22
N ARG A 15 7.05 -2.62 16.49
CA ARG A 15 5.66 -2.85 16.88
C ARG A 15 4.85 -3.60 15.80
N PRO A 16 3.77 -4.31 16.18
CA PRO A 16 2.75 -4.78 15.25
C PRO A 16 2.20 -3.64 14.36
N PHE A 17 1.79 -3.94 13.13
CA PHE A 17 1.44 -2.92 12.12
C PHE A 17 0.37 -1.91 12.60
N LEU A 18 -0.72 -2.38 13.18
CA LEU A 18 -1.81 -1.51 13.65
C LEU A 18 -1.38 -0.58 14.80
N ASP A 19 -0.43 -1.00 15.63
CA ASP A 19 0.09 -0.17 16.73
C ASP A 19 1.00 0.99 16.24
N ARG A 20 1.46 0.92 14.98
CA ARG A 20 2.34 1.95 14.38
C ARG A 20 1.59 3.24 14.08
N PHE A 21 0.28 3.18 13.86
CA PHE A 21 -0.55 4.37 13.60
C PHE A 21 -0.56 5.29 14.83
N ALA A 22 -0.84 4.74 16.01
CA ALA A 22 -0.78 5.49 17.27
C ALA A 22 0.63 6.06 17.53
N ALA A 23 1.70 5.29 17.22
CA ALA A 23 3.07 5.77 17.35
C ALA A 23 3.38 6.96 16.42
N ALA A 24 2.92 6.91 15.16
CA ALA A 24 3.09 8.00 14.21
C ALA A 24 2.33 9.26 14.62
N GLY A 25 1.08 9.12 15.07
CA GLY A 25 0.28 10.23 15.61
C GLY A 25 0.95 10.87 16.83
N ALA A 26 1.42 10.06 17.77
CA ALA A 26 2.15 10.53 18.96
C ALA A 26 3.47 11.26 18.61
N ALA A 27 4.12 10.87 17.50
CA ALA A 27 5.31 11.54 16.98
C ALA A 27 5.01 12.84 16.20
N GLY A 28 3.74 13.23 16.07
CA GLY A 28 3.31 14.48 15.45
C GLY A 28 3.15 14.42 13.93
N PHE A 29 3.12 13.22 13.33
CA PHE A 29 2.74 13.09 11.93
C PHE A 29 1.23 13.34 11.77
N ALA A 30 0.86 13.99 10.67
CA ALA A 30 -0.54 14.19 10.29
C ALA A 30 -1.01 13.18 9.22
N ALA A 31 -0.09 12.40 8.67
CA ALA A 31 -0.38 11.43 7.63
C ALA A 31 0.57 10.23 7.71
N VAL A 32 0.13 9.11 7.14
CA VAL A 32 0.93 7.88 7.03
C VAL A 32 0.84 7.28 5.65
N GLU A 33 1.86 6.52 5.29
CA GLU A 33 1.89 5.63 4.13
C GLU A 33 2.50 4.29 4.52
N TYR A 34 2.31 3.28 3.68
CA TYR A 34 2.89 1.95 3.83
C TYR A 34 2.78 1.20 2.50
N LEU A 35 3.49 0.09 2.35
CA LEU A 35 3.49 -0.65 1.09
C LEU A 35 2.16 -1.37 0.88
N PHE A 36 1.80 -2.34 1.73
CA PHE A 36 0.69 -3.26 1.47
C PHE A 36 -0.19 -3.41 2.72
N PRO A 37 -1.49 -3.07 2.66
CA PRO A 37 -2.42 -3.23 3.79
C PRO A 37 -3.09 -4.61 3.87
N TYR A 38 -2.88 -5.47 2.87
CA TYR A 38 -3.80 -6.59 2.55
C TYR A 38 -3.80 -7.77 3.52
N GLU A 39 -2.96 -7.76 4.55
CA GLU A 39 -2.98 -8.71 5.66
C GLU A 39 -3.96 -8.31 6.78
N HIS A 40 -4.50 -7.10 6.70
CA HIS A 40 -5.47 -6.54 7.63
C HIS A 40 -6.76 -6.14 6.90
N GLU A 41 -7.88 -6.17 7.61
CA GLU A 41 -9.14 -5.71 7.05
C GLU A 41 -9.12 -4.19 6.88
N ALA A 42 -9.69 -3.68 5.78
CA ALA A 42 -9.65 -2.25 5.49
C ALA A 42 -10.28 -1.38 6.60
N GLY A 43 -11.31 -1.92 7.28
CA GLY A 43 -11.98 -1.26 8.40
C GLY A 43 -11.09 -1.13 9.64
N GLU A 44 -10.22 -2.10 9.92
CA GLU A 44 -9.27 -2.03 11.04
C GLU A 44 -8.26 -0.88 10.82
N ILE A 45 -7.82 -0.72 9.57
CA ILE A 45 -6.90 0.35 9.21
C ILE A 45 -7.58 1.72 9.28
N ARG A 46 -8.83 1.84 8.82
CA ARG A 46 -9.63 3.06 8.95
C ARG A 46 -9.78 3.44 10.43
N ALA A 47 -10.12 2.50 11.29
CA ALA A 47 -10.22 2.74 12.73
C ALA A 47 -8.89 3.21 13.33
N ALA A 48 -7.77 2.55 12.99
CA ALA A 48 -6.44 2.95 13.48
C ALA A 48 -6.02 4.36 13.02
N LEU A 49 -6.40 4.76 11.79
CA LEU A 49 -6.19 6.12 11.30
C LEU A 49 -7.06 7.13 12.06
N ASP A 50 -8.33 6.82 12.31
CA ASP A 50 -9.25 7.70 13.04
C ASP A 50 -8.80 7.92 14.49
N ASP A 51 -8.46 6.85 15.19
CA ASP A 51 -8.01 6.89 16.58
C ASP A 51 -6.71 7.69 16.75
N ALA A 52 -5.84 7.66 15.75
CA ALA A 52 -4.58 8.40 15.73
C ALA A 52 -4.67 9.80 15.10
N GLY A 53 -5.83 10.19 14.55
CA GLY A 53 -6.02 11.46 13.85
C GLY A 53 -5.16 11.61 12.59
N LEU A 54 -4.95 10.51 11.86
CA LEU A 54 -4.05 10.44 10.71
C LEU A 54 -4.80 10.39 9.36
N GLU A 55 -4.23 11.04 8.35
CA GLU A 55 -4.64 10.86 6.96
C GLU A 55 -3.86 9.73 6.26
N GLN A 56 -4.53 8.97 5.39
CA GLN A 56 -3.84 8.05 4.49
C GLN A 56 -3.23 8.79 3.30
N ALA A 57 -1.90 8.81 3.22
CA ALA A 57 -1.18 9.49 2.16
C ALA A 57 -1.07 8.66 0.87
N LEU A 58 -0.70 7.38 0.99
CA LEU A 58 -0.39 6.46 -0.11
C LEU A 58 -0.38 5.00 0.38
N PHE A 59 -0.76 4.05 -0.48
CA PHE A 59 -0.33 2.65 -0.40
C PHE A 59 -0.24 2.04 -1.81
N ASN A 60 0.32 0.82 -1.94
CA ASN A 60 0.53 0.17 -3.23
C ASN A 60 -0.59 -0.84 -3.55
N LEU A 61 -0.86 -1.06 -4.84
CA LEU A 61 -1.64 -2.21 -5.32
C LEU A 61 -1.01 -3.55 -4.86
N PRO A 62 -1.76 -4.67 -4.90
CA PRO A 62 -1.19 -6.00 -4.63
C PRO A 62 0.04 -6.26 -5.51
N PRO A 63 1.17 -6.72 -4.93
CA PRO A 63 2.44 -6.78 -5.64
C PRO A 63 2.67 -8.10 -6.40
N GLY A 64 1.70 -9.02 -6.38
CA GLY A 64 1.93 -10.43 -6.69
C GLY A 64 2.54 -11.19 -5.50
N ASP A 65 3.26 -12.27 -5.76
CA ASP A 65 4.02 -13.03 -4.77
C ASP A 65 5.33 -12.33 -4.42
N PHE A 66 5.22 -11.37 -3.49
CA PHE A 66 6.34 -10.56 -3.05
C PHE A 66 7.47 -11.40 -2.42
N ALA A 67 7.11 -12.50 -1.75
CA ALA A 67 8.05 -13.43 -1.10
C ALA A 67 8.88 -14.21 -2.14
N ARG A 68 8.29 -14.50 -3.30
CA ARG A 68 8.99 -15.11 -4.45
C ARG A 68 9.74 -14.11 -5.34
N GLY A 69 9.76 -12.84 -4.95
CA GLY A 69 10.52 -11.81 -5.64
C GLY A 69 9.73 -10.96 -6.63
N GLU A 70 8.41 -11.16 -6.75
CA GLU A 70 7.57 -10.32 -7.61
C GLU A 70 7.51 -8.87 -7.06
N ARG A 71 7.42 -7.89 -7.97
CA ARG A 71 7.46 -6.46 -7.65
C ARG A 71 6.41 -5.69 -8.45
N GLY A 72 5.17 -6.19 -8.45
CA GLY A 72 4.07 -5.66 -9.23
C GLY A 72 3.83 -6.42 -10.53
N LEU A 73 2.74 -6.06 -11.19
CA LEU A 73 2.13 -6.85 -12.26
C LEU A 73 1.77 -6.01 -13.50
N ALA A 74 1.80 -4.69 -13.38
CA ALA A 74 1.17 -3.78 -14.35
C ALA A 74 1.78 -3.85 -15.76
N ALA A 75 3.03 -4.28 -15.88
CA ALA A 75 3.77 -4.39 -17.12
C ALA A 75 4.06 -5.86 -17.50
N LEU A 76 3.44 -6.85 -16.83
CA LEU A 76 3.65 -8.27 -17.12
C LEU A 76 2.58 -8.81 -18.08
N PRO A 77 2.93 -9.15 -19.35
CA PRO A 77 1.95 -9.67 -20.30
C PRO A 77 1.32 -10.98 -19.84
N GLY A 78 0.03 -11.17 -20.10
CA GLY A 78 -0.72 -12.36 -19.70
C GLY A 78 -1.15 -12.38 -18.24
N ARG A 79 -0.84 -11.33 -17.45
CA ARG A 79 -1.25 -11.18 -16.05
C ARG A 79 -2.32 -10.11 -15.85
N GLU A 80 -2.95 -9.63 -16.92
CA GLU A 80 -3.91 -8.52 -16.90
C GLU A 80 -5.16 -8.84 -16.08
N ALA A 81 -5.60 -10.10 -16.05
CA ALA A 81 -6.74 -10.52 -15.24
C ALA A 81 -6.44 -10.38 -13.74
N GLU A 82 -5.29 -10.90 -13.28
CA GLU A 82 -4.89 -10.76 -11.88
C GLU A 82 -4.61 -9.29 -11.52
N PHE A 83 -4.03 -8.52 -12.44
CA PHE A 83 -3.88 -7.08 -12.24
C PHE A 83 -5.23 -6.38 -12.02
N ARG A 84 -6.27 -6.71 -12.81
CA ARG A 84 -7.62 -6.16 -12.65
C ARG A 84 -8.22 -6.53 -11.29
N ASP A 85 -8.13 -7.79 -10.89
CA ASP A 85 -8.61 -8.24 -9.57
C ASP A 85 -7.87 -7.50 -8.43
N GLY A 86 -6.56 -7.30 -8.58
CA GLY A 86 -5.74 -6.57 -7.63
C GLY A 86 -6.08 -5.07 -7.58
N LEU A 87 -6.40 -4.46 -8.72
CA LEU A 87 -6.88 -3.09 -8.81
C LEU A 87 -8.22 -2.93 -8.10
N ASP A 88 -9.18 -3.83 -8.35
CA ASP A 88 -10.49 -3.81 -7.68
C ASP A 88 -10.34 -3.92 -6.15
N LYS A 89 -9.45 -4.82 -5.68
CA LYS A 89 -9.11 -4.92 -4.25
C LYS A 89 -8.52 -3.62 -3.71
N ALA A 90 -7.57 -3.01 -4.42
CA ALA A 90 -6.95 -1.76 -3.99
C ALA A 90 -7.95 -0.60 -3.96
N LEU A 91 -8.88 -0.54 -4.92
CA LEU A 91 -9.94 0.47 -4.96
C LEU A 91 -10.91 0.31 -3.79
N HIS A 92 -11.31 -0.91 -3.45
CA HIS A 92 -12.11 -1.18 -2.26
C HIS A 92 -11.42 -0.70 -0.99
N TYR A 93 -10.13 -1.02 -0.81
CA TYR A 93 -9.35 -0.53 0.33
C TYR A 93 -9.25 1.00 0.31
N ALA A 94 -9.04 1.62 -0.85
CA ALA A 94 -8.92 3.07 -0.96
C ALA A 94 -10.21 3.78 -0.55
N GLU A 95 -11.38 3.23 -0.91
CA GLU A 95 -12.69 3.76 -0.53
C GLU A 95 -12.89 3.69 1.00
N VAL A 96 -12.63 2.54 1.61
CA VAL A 96 -12.82 2.35 3.06
C VAL A 96 -11.81 3.15 3.88
N ILE A 97 -10.54 3.13 3.48
CA ILE A 97 -9.43 3.80 4.20
C ILE A 97 -9.44 5.32 3.92
N GLY A 98 -10.07 5.78 2.84
CA GLY A 98 -10.05 7.18 2.43
C GLY A 98 -8.75 7.60 1.72
N ALA A 99 -8.04 6.65 1.11
CA ALA A 99 -6.82 6.94 0.36
C ALA A 99 -7.15 7.56 -0.99
N ARG A 100 -6.52 8.69 -1.32
CA ARG A 100 -6.72 9.37 -2.62
C ARG A 100 -5.66 9.04 -3.66
N ARG A 101 -4.62 8.30 -3.27
CA ARG A 101 -3.47 7.98 -4.12
C ARG A 101 -3.09 6.53 -3.87
N LEU A 102 -2.86 5.83 -4.97
CA LEU A 102 -2.38 4.46 -5.01
C LEU A 102 -1.15 4.41 -5.89
N HIS A 103 -0.18 3.58 -5.52
CA HIS A 103 0.97 3.31 -6.36
C HIS A 103 0.83 1.94 -7.04
N CYS A 104 0.85 1.98 -8.37
CA CYS A 104 0.78 0.82 -9.23
C CYS A 104 2.20 0.35 -9.59
N MET A 105 2.71 -0.63 -8.86
CA MET A 105 4.04 -1.19 -9.14
C MET A 105 4.06 -1.89 -10.50
N ALA A 106 5.08 -1.58 -11.31
CA ALA A 106 5.15 -2.02 -12.70
C ALA A 106 5.35 -3.53 -12.86
N GLY A 107 6.17 -4.16 -12.01
CA GLY A 107 6.67 -5.52 -12.22
C GLY A 107 8.07 -5.55 -12.82
N LEU A 108 8.71 -6.72 -12.74
CA LEU A 108 10.05 -6.97 -13.28
C LEU A 108 9.92 -7.66 -14.63
N ILE A 109 10.45 -7.03 -15.68
CA ILE A 109 10.52 -7.60 -17.04
C ILE A 109 11.97 -8.01 -17.27
N GLY A 110 12.20 -9.29 -17.57
CA GLY A 110 13.47 -9.86 -17.98
C GLY A 110 13.91 -9.36 -19.36
N ALA A 111 15.17 -9.62 -19.72
CA ALA A 111 15.70 -9.21 -21.01
C ALA A 111 14.98 -9.88 -22.19
N ASP A 112 14.51 -11.12 -21.98
CA ASP A 112 13.85 -11.96 -22.99
C ASP A 112 12.33 -11.95 -22.87
N ASP A 113 11.78 -11.24 -21.88
CA ASP A 113 10.33 -11.13 -21.70
C ASP A 113 9.74 -10.23 -22.79
N ASP A 114 8.61 -10.65 -23.35
CA ASP A 114 7.91 -9.93 -24.40
C ASP A 114 7.49 -8.54 -23.87
N ARG A 115 7.99 -7.48 -24.49
CA ARG A 115 7.66 -6.09 -24.13
C ARG A 115 6.42 -5.65 -24.91
N ALA A 116 5.38 -6.47 -24.87
CA ALA A 116 4.22 -6.35 -25.73
C ALA A 116 3.77 -4.88 -25.91
N HIS A 117 3.63 -4.50 -27.19
CA HIS A 117 3.35 -3.16 -27.70
C HIS A 117 1.92 -2.69 -27.48
#